data_AF-A0AAD9F2W1-F1
#
_entry.id   AF-A0AAD9F2W1-F1
#
_cell.length_a   1.000
_cell.length_b   1.000
_cell.length_c   1.000
_cell.angle_alpha   90.00
_cell.angle_beta   90.00
_cell.angle_gamma   90.00
#
_symmetry.space_group_name_H-M   'P 1'
#
loop_
_entity.id
_entity.type
_entity.pdbx_description
1 polymer ?
#
loop_
_entity_poly.entity_id
_entity_poly.type
_entity_poly.pdbx_seq_one_letter_code
_entity_poly.pdbx_strand_id
1 'polypeptide(L)'
;MWRAYSDMRDSNWKESDKYFHARGNADAASRGEGGKWAAEVISNGREWVQEKMGHGAEDSAADQRANEHGRNGGDPNVFRPAGLPPQY
;
A
#
# COMPACT_ATOMS: atom_id res chain seq x y z
N MET A 1 -1.34 -6.74 -4.32
CA MET A 1 -2.27 -6.47 -3.19
C MET A 1 -2.14 -7.47 -2.03
N TRP A 2 -2.70 -8.69 -2.07
CA TRP A 2 -2.68 -9.61 -0.91
C TRP A 2 -1.28 -9.92 -0.36
N ARG A 3 -0.31 -10.24 -1.24
CA ARG A 3 1.10 -10.44 -0.83
C ARG A 3 1.65 -9.25 -0.05
N ALA A 4 1.34 -8.01 -0.48
CA ALA A 4 1.83 -6.84 0.22
C ALA A 4 1.23 -6.65 1.61
N TYR A 5 -0.04 -7.02 1.77
CA TYR A 5 -0.68 -7.09 3.08
C TYR A 5 -0.08 -8.20 3.96
N SER A 6 0.18 -9.39 3.41
CA SER A 6 0.84 -10.49 4.14
C SER A 6 2.24 -10.07 4.61
N ASP A 7 3.07 -9.53 3.73
CA ASP A 7 4.42 -9.10 4.09
C ASP A 7 4.42 -7.95 5.11
N MET A 8 3.44 -7.03 5.04
CA MET A 8 3.26 -5.99 6.05
C MET A 8 3.00 -6.60 7.44
N ARG A 9 2.16 -7.64 7.51
CA ARG A 9 1.86 -8.35 8.76
C ARG A 9 3.04 -9.18 9.24
N ASP A 10 3.71 -9.87 8.33
CA ASP A 10 4.82 -10.77 8.64
C ASP A 10 6.07 -9.98 9.06
N SER A 11 6.34 -8.84 8.43
CA SER A 11 7.48 -7.98 8.79
C SER A 11 7.29 -7.32 10.15
N ASN A 12 6.06 -7.02 10.55
CA ASN A 12 5.71 -6.31 11.79
C ASN A 12 6.61 -5.07 12.02
N TRP A 13 6.93 -4.35 10.94
CA TRP A 13 7.93 -3.29 10.95
C TRP A 13 7.29 -1.92 11.14
N LYS A 14 7.83 -1.12 12.06
CA LYS A 14 7.34 0.21 12.35
C LYS A 14 7.44 1.13 11.12
N GLU A 15 6.42 1.95 10.89
CA GLU A 15 6.39 2.97 9.80
C GLU A 15 6.58 2.37 8.39
N SER A 16 6.23 1.08 8.21
CA SER A 16 6.32 0.39 6.92
C SER A 16 5.00 0.33 6.14
N ASP A 17 3.90 0.80 6.72
CA ASP A 17 2.57 0.74 6.14
C ASP A 17 2.53 1.37 4.74
N LYS A 18 3.00 2.61 4.60
CA LYS A 18 3.00 3.34 3.31
C LYS A 18 3.86 2.65 2.25
N TYR A 19 4.96 2.00 2.65
CA TYR A 19 5.75 1.18 1.74
C TYR A 19 4.95 0.01 1.19
N PHE A 20 4.25 -0.74 2.04
CA PHE A 20 3.46 -1.88 1.60
C PHE A 20 2.22 -1.46 0.80
N HIS A 21 1.64 -0.29 1.08
CA HIS A 21 0.61 0.34 0.24
C HIS A 21 1.11 0.61 -1.18
N ALA A 22 2.23 1.34 -1.30
CA ALA A 22 2.82 1.68 -2.58
C ALA A 22 3.29 0.43 -3.35
N ARG A 23 4.02 -0.49 -2.70
CA ARG A 23 4.52 -1.73 -3.32
C ARG A 23 3.37 -2.61 -3.79
N GLY A 24 2.33 -2.77 -2.97
CA GLY A 24 1.17 -3.57 -3.32
C GLY A 24 0.44 -3.06 -4.56
N ASN A 25 0.30 -1.74 -4.68
CA ASN A 25 -0.30 -1.06 -5.83
C ASN A 25 0.62 -1.13 -7.06
N ALA A 26 1.93 -0.95 -6.90
CA ALA A 26 2.92 -1.08 -7.99
C ALA A 26 2.93 -2.50 -8.58
N ASP A 27 3.00 -3.53 -7.73
CA ASP A 27 2.96 -4.94 -8.13
C ASP A 27 1.68 -5.32 -8.89
N ALA A 28 0.56 -4.68 -8.52
CA ALA A 28 -0.72 -4.90 -9.17
C ALA A 28 -0.79 -4.15 -10.51
N ALA A 29 -0.41 -2.86 -10.53
CA ALA A 29 -0.38 -2.04 -11.74
C ALA A 29 0.60 -2.59 -12.80
N SER A 30 1.68 -3.25 -12.39
CA SER A 30 2.62 -3.91 -13.30
C SER A 30 2.01 -5.07 -14.10
N ARG A 31 0.77 -5.49 -13.77
CA ARG A 31 -0.01 -6.50 -14.50
C ARG A 31 -0.89 -5.88 -15.61
N GLY A 32 -0.77 -4.58 -15.85
CA GLY A 32 -1.56 -3.84 -16.85
C GLY A 32 -2.85 -3.25 -16.28
N GLU A 33 -3.71 -2.75 -17.15
CA GLU A 33 -4.92 -1.98 -16.78
C GLU A 33 -5.84 -2.72 -15.80
N GLY A 34 -6.03 -4.03 -15.99
CA GLY A 34 -6.84 -4.84 -15.06
C GLY A 34 -6.23 -4.91 -13.65
N GLY A 35 -4.90 -4.93 -13.56
CA GLY A 35 -4.20 -4.87 -12.28
C GLY A 35 -4.27 -3.48 -11.63
N LYS A 36 -4.20 -2.41 -12.44
CA LYS A 36 -4.41 -1.03 -11.98
C LYS A 36 -5.81 -0.83 -11.41
N TRP A 37 -6.83 -1.32 -12.11
CA TRP A 37 -8.22 -1.32 -11.65
C TRP A 37 -8.40 -2.12 -10.34
N ALA A 38 -7.84 -3.33 -10.28
CA ALA A 38 -7.93 -4.15 -9.06
C ALA A 38 -7.25 -3.47 -7.87
N ALA A 39 -6.12 -2.79 -8.09
CA ALA A 39 -5.41 -2.05 -7.05
C ALA A 39 -6.25 -0.90 -6.48
N GLU A 40 -6.94 -0.15 -7.34
CA GLU A 40 -7.84 0.93 -6.93
C GLU A 40 -9.02 0.42 -6.10
N VAL A 41 -9.75 -0.58 -6.61
CA VAL A 41 -10.92 -1.15 -5.93
C VAL A 41 -10.55 -1.71 -4.55
N ILE A 42 -9.44 -2.46 -4.46
CA ILE A 42 -8.99 -3.05 -3.20
C ILE A 42 -8.52 -1.97 -2.22
N SER A 43 -7.81 -0.94 -2.70
CA SER A 43 -7.34 0.15 -1.85
C SER A 43 -8.49 0.93 -1.21
N ASN A 44 -9.49 1.32 -2.02
CA ASN A 44 -10.67 2.05 -1.56
C ASN A 44 -11.52 1.18 -0.62
N GLY A 45 -11.65 -0.12 -0.91
CA GLY A 45 -12.33 -1.05 -0.02
C GLY A 45 -11.65 -1.19 1.34
N ARG A 46 -10.31 -1.24 1.36
CA ARG A 46 -9.54 -1.29 2.61
C ARG A 46 -9.71 -0.01 3.44
N GLU A 47 -9.63 1.16 2.80
CA GLU A 47 -9.84 2.46 3.45
C GLU A 47 -11.22 2.55 4.09
N TRP A 48 -12.29 2.19 3.36
CA TRP A 48 -13.65 2.18 3.90
C TRP A 48 -13.78 1.32 5.16
N VAL A 49 -13.15 0.14 5.18
CA VAL A 49 -13.14 -0.71 6.38
C VAL A 49 -12.35 -0.05 7.53
N GLN A 50 -11.20 0.55 7.24
CA GLN A 50 -10.36 1.21 8.25
C GLN A 50 -11.06 2.42 8.88
N GLU A 51 -11.69 3.27 8.09
CA GLU A 51 -12.46 4.41 8.58
C GLU A 51 -13.58 3.95 9.52
N LYS A 52 -14.29 2.86 9.17
CA LYS A 52 -15.31 2.26 10.04
C LYS A 52 -14.75 1.68 11.34
N MET A 53 -13.47 1.32 11.36
CA MET A 53 -12.75 0.85 12.54
C MET A 53 -12.07 1.98 13.33
N GLY A 54 -12.30 3.24 12.98
CA GLY A 54 -11.79 4.41 13.71
C GLY A 54 -10.45 4.94 13.22
N HIS A 55 -10.04 4.61 12.00
CA HIS A 55 -8.85 5.21 11.39
C HIS A 55 -9.08 6.69 11.07
N GLY A 56 -8.09 7.53 11.35
CA GLY A 56 -8.19 8.99 11.21
C GLY A 56 -8.12 9.44 9.75
N ALA A 57 -8.78 10.56 9.43
CA ALA A 57 -8.83 11.10 8.07
C ALA A 57 -7.43 11.46 7.50
N GLU A 58 -6.51 11.92 8.34
CA GLU A 58 -5.13 12.22 7.92
C GLU A 58 -4.36 10.96 7.53
N ASP A 59 -4.54 9.87 8.27
CA ASP A 59 -3.91 8.58 7.98
C ASP A 59 -4.48 7.97 6.69
N SER A 60 -5.81 8.05 6.49
CA SER A 60 -6.48 7.65 5.25
C SER A 60 -5.92 8.43 4.04
N ALA A 61 -5.78 9.76 4.16
CA ALA A 61 -5.24 10.58 3.08
C ALA A 61 -3.77 10.22 2.75
N ALA A 62 -2.97 9.89 3.76
CA ALA A 62 -1.60 9.45 3.55
C ALA A 62 -1.55 8.05 2.90
N ASP A 63 -2.42 7.12 3.32
CA ASP A 63 -2.57 5.78 2.72
C ASP A 63 -2.91 5.91 1.24
N GLN A 64 -3.85 6.79 0.89
CA GLN A 64 -4.24 7.03 -0.49
C GLN A 64 -3.13 7.58 -1.36
N ARG A 65 -2.35 8.54 -0.85
CA ARG A 65 -1.16 9.04 -1.57
C ARG A 65 -0.14 7.94 -1.86
N ALA A 66 0.10 7.04 -0.89
CA ALA A 66 1.00 5.92 -1.10
C ALA A 66 0.43 4.91 -2.12
N ASN A 67 -0.87 4.61 -2.06
CA ASN A 67 -1.55 3.78 -3.05
C ASN A 67 -1.39 4.35 -4.46
N GLU A 68 -1.71 5.63 -4.65
CA GLU A 68 -1.65 6.33 -5.93
C GLU A 68 -0.22 6.40 -6.48
N HIS A 69 0.76 6.71 -5.63
CA HIS A 69 2.17 6.76 -6.04
C HIS A 69 2.62 5.45 -6.67
N GLY A 70 2.40 4.32 -5.98
CA GLY A 70 2.73 3.00 -6.52
C GLY A 70 1.91 2.64 -7.75
N ARG A 71 0.59 2.91 -7.72
CA ARG A 71 -0.33 2.59 -8.83
C ARG A 71 0.00 3.35 -10.11
N ASN A 72 0.63 4.51 -9.99
CA ASN A 72 1.04 5.36 -11.11
C ASN A 72 2.53 5.20 -11.49
N GLY A 73 3.20 4.16 -10.99
CA GLY A 73 4.56 3.81 -11.39
C GLY A 73 5.67 4.53 -10.62
N GLY A 74 5.34 5.22 -9.54
CA GLY A 74 6.33 5.76 -8.62
C GLY A 74 7.05 4.66 -7.86
N ASP A 75 8.32 4.89 -7.52
CA ASP A 75 9.14 3.95 -6.74
C ASP A 75 8.60 3.80 -5.31
N PRO A 76 8.16 2.61 -4.88
CA PRO A 76 7.68 2.38 -3.51
C PRO A 76 8.75 2.66 -2.44
N ASN A 77 10.04 2.59 -2.78
CA ASN A 77 11.12 2.75 -1.82
C ASN A 77 11.23 4.17 -1.23
N VAL A 78 10.55 5.16 -1.81
CA VAL A 78 10.42 6.49 -1.20
C VAL A 78 9.73 6.44 0.17
N PHE A 79 8.94 5.39 0.43
CA PHE A 79 8.28 5.14 1.71
C PHE A 79 8.97 4.05 2.53
N ARG A 80 10.08 3.46 2.05
CA ARG A 80 10.74 2.36 2.74
C ARG A 80 11.39 2.87 4.03
N PRO A 81 11.00 2.35 5.21
CA PRO A 81 11.65 2.75 6.44
C PRO A 81 13.06 2.17 6.53
N ALA A 82 13.96 2.90 7.20
CA ALA A 82 15.32 2.45 7.43
C ALA A 82 15.34 1.09 8.14
N GLY A 83 16.16 0.18 7.64
CA GLY A 83 16.34 -1.15 8.22
C GLY A 83 15.25 -2.17 7.88
N LEU A 84 14.21 -1.83 7.09
CA LEU A 84 13.25 -2.83 6.62
C LEU A 84 14.00 -3.95 5.87
N PRO A 85 13.85 -5.22 6.28
CA PRO A 85 14.60 -6.33 5.70
C PRO A 85 14.44 -6.41 4.17
N PRO A 86 15.53 -6.65 3.41
CA PRO A 86 15.55 -6.50 1.94
C PRO A 86 14.66 -7.49 1.19
N GLN A 87 14.19 -8.57 1.84
CA GLN A 87 13.22 -9.49 1.24
C GLN A 87 11.84 -8.86 1.04
N TYR A 88 11.54 -7.77 1.75
CA TYR A 88 10.30 -7.01 1.63
C TYR A 88 10.48 -5.83 0.71
#